data_AF-A0A1T3CU07-F1
#
_entry.id   AF-A0A1T3CU07-F1
#
_cell.length_a   1.000
_cell.length_b   1.000
_cell.length_c   1.000
_cell.angle_alpha   90.00
_cell.angle_beta   90.00
_cell.angle_gamma   90.00
#
_symmetry.space_group_name_H-M   'P 1'
#
loop_
_entity.id
_entity.type
_entity.pdbx_description
1 polymer ?
#
loop_
_entity_poly.entity_id
_entity_poly.type
_entity_poly.pdbx_seq_one_letter_code
_entity_poly.pdbx_strand_id
1 'polypeptide(L)'
;MASYPAQNLEPTNILAAVAELGVGGNGAFLDGEFNGGECRIFKLSFKDQASIAVRVPHQVDDQDDIIAAVQIEVHILQKLEEKGFHWSPRCRGFNLTFDNPIKYPFIVLTWVDGSPLTWDDNFPPQPLRGSTSAATFFQRRVKNRSTQVREGRIPGLSEEDCIKQHAVVCQVLGQDQHDTAFAVEHGDIRPDNIIVDEDYNIKCVIDWGFATFVPISKAAGLPRFLWSSDTDPAGVAPSQNLLKDIRAYITCFSSQTLPKELSMPHLQNTEDVYFRTLCLESTSSKQVHASMARAGWKLPYCELLKDTEGLE
;
A
#
# COMPACT_ATOMS: atom_id res chain seq x y z
N MET A 1 -46.99 22.53 23.38
CA MET A 1 -45.93 22.01 22.51
C MET A 1 -45.76 23.03 21.40
N ALA A 2 -44.67 23.78 21.40
CA ALA A 2 -44.43 24.77 20.36
C ALA A 2 -44.24 24.03 19.03
N SER A 3 -45.08 24.32 18.05
CA SER A 3 -44.91 23.82 16.68
C SER A 3 -43.66 24.50 16.12
N TYR A 4 -42.57 23.75 16.00
CA TYR A 4 -41.35 24.26 15.39
C TYR A 4 -41.62 24.58 13.91
N PRO A 5 -41.04 25.68 13.37
CA PRO A 5 -41.22 26.02 11.96
C PRO A 5 -40.65 24.87 11.11
N ALA A 6 -41.51 24.31 10.27
CA ALA A 6 -41.09 23.28 9.31
C ALA A 6 -40.06 23.88 8.34
N GLN A 7 -39.07 23.07 7.96
CA GLN A 7 -38.09 23.46 6.96
C GLN A 7 -38.77 23.79 5.63
N ASN A 8 -38.35 24.88 5.00
CA ASN A 8 -38.89 25.34 3.73
C ASN A 8 -37.92 25.06 2.58
N LEU A 9 -37.91 23.81 2.13
CA LEU A 9 -36.92 23.27 1.19
C LEU A 9 -37.36 23.33 -0.27
N GLU A 10 -38.30 24.23 -0.59
CA GLU A 10 -38.67 24.51 -1.98
C GLU A 10 -37.46 25.10 -2.74
N PRO A 11 -37.24 24.71 -4.02
CA PRO A 11 -36.09 25.16 -4.79
C PRO A 11 -35.90 26.68 -4.83
N THR A 12 -37.00 27.44 -4.87
CA THR A 12 -36.98 28.91 -4.85
C THR A 12 -36.40 29.47 -3.55
N ASN A 13 -36.67 28.84 -2.42
CA ASN A 13 -36.18 29.27 -1.10
C ASN A 13 -34.71 28.90 -0.92
N ILE A 14 -34.27 27.76 -1.46
CA ILE A 14 -32.85 27.38 -1.45
C ILE A 14 -32.03 28.38 -2.28
N LEU A 15 -32.52 28.74 -3.48
CA LEU A 15 -31.88 29.74 -4.33
C LEU A 15 -31.84 31.12 -3.67
N ALA A 16 -32.93 31.54 -3.03
CA ALA A 16 -33.00 32.81 -2.30
C ALA A 16 -32.01 32.85 -1.12
N ALA A 17 -31.93 31.78 -0.33
CA ALA A 17 -31.02 31.71 0.82
C ALA A 17 -29.55 31.79 0.42
N VAL A 18 -29.17 31.19 -0.71
CA VAL A 18 -27.81 31.28 -1.25
C VAL A 18 -27.53 32.68 -1.82
N ALA A 19 -28.51 33.29 -2.47
CA ALA A 19 -28.40 34.66 -2.98
C ALA A 19 -28.19 35.69 -1.85
N GLU A 20 -28.87 35.52 -0.71
CA GLU A 20 -28.70 36.38 0.48
C GLU A 20 -27.27 36.34 1.04
N LEU A 21 -26.57 35.21 0.92
CA LEU A 21 -25.19 35.05 1.34
C LEU A 21 -24.17 35.63 0.34
N GLY A 22 -24.61 36.05 -0.85
CA GLY A 22 -23.72 36.58 -1.89
C GLY A 22 -22.71 35.56 -2.43
N VAL A 23 -23.00 34.26 -2.31
CA VAL A 23 -22.15 33.17 -2.76
C VAL A 23 -22.69 32.52 -4.03
N GLY A 24 -21.79 32.22 -4.97
CA GLY A 24 -22.14 31.60 -6.25
C GLY A 24 -21.98 32.52 -7.46
N GLY A 25 -22.53 32.08 -8.60
CA GLY A 25 -22.48 32.77 -9.88
C GLY A 25 -23.85 33.21 -10.41
N ASN A 26 -23.89 33.65 -11.67
CA ASN A 26 -25.13 34.10 -12.31
C ASN A 26 -25.99 32.92 -12.80
N GLY A 27 -27.30 33.10 -12.70
CA GLY A 27 -28.28 32.14 -13.24
C GLY A 27 -28.29 30.81 -12.50
N ALA A 28 -28.22 30.86 -11.16
CA ALA A 28 -28.28 29.69 -10.29
C ALA A 28 -29.55 28.84 -10.55
N PHE A 29 -29.39 27.53 -10.61
CA PHE A 29 -30.50 26.57 -10.68
C PHE A 29 -30.20 25.33 -9.84
N LEU A 30 -31.26 24.65 -9.39
CA LEU A 30 -31.14 23.38 -8.67
C LEU A 30 -30.83 22.25 -9.66
N ASP A 31 -29.64 21.67 -9.55
CA ASP A 31 -29.13 20.60 -10.43
C ASP A 31 -29.27 19.21 -9.82
N GLY A 32 -29.56 19.12 -8.52
CA GLY A 32 -29.82 17.84 -7.88
C GLY A 32 -30.15 17.96 -6.40
N GLU A 33 -30.81 16.93 -5.90
CA GLU A 33 -31.12 16.74 -4.48
C GLU A 33 -30.65 15.37 -4.02
N PHE A 34 -30.03 15.34 -2.84
CA PHE A 34 -29.46 14.13 -2.24
C PHE A 34 -29.85 14.08 -0.75
N ASN A 35 -30.18 12.88 -0.28
CA ASN A 35 -30.46 12.63 1.13
C ASN A 35 -29.23 11.98 1.78
N GLY A 36 -28.58 12.69 2.71
CA GLY A 36 -27.56 12.14 3.60
C GLY A 36 -28.20 11.52 4.83
N GLY A 37 -27.38 10.94 5.73
CA GLY A 37 -27.90 10.37 6.99
C GLY A 37 -28.48 11.45 7.93
N GLU A 38 -27.81 12.60 8.02
CA GLU A 38 -28.14 13.66 8.97
C GLU A 38 -28.54 14.98 8.29
N CYS A 39 -28.45 15.07 6.96
CA CYS A 39 -28.76 16.29 6.21
C CYS A 39 -29.41 16.00 4.85
N ARG A 40 -30.19 16.95 4.35
CA ARG A 40 -30.53 17.07 2.92
C ARG A 40 -29.49 17.95 2.23
N ILE A 41 -29.08 17.56 1.03
CA ILE A 41 -28.02 18.23 0.26
C ILE A 41 -28.60 18.63 -1.09
N PHE A 42 -28.45 19.90 -1.45
CA PHE A 42 -28.91 20.46 -2.71
C PHE A 42 -27.71 20.93 -3.53
N LYS A 43 -27.56 20.41 -4.75
CA LYS A 43 -26.55 20.86 -5.69
C LYS A 43 -27.09 22.06 -6.45
N LEU A 44 -26.44 23.20 -6.32
CA LEU A 44 -26.72 24.36 -7.15
C LEU A 44 -25.62 24.52 -8.19
N SER A 45 -26.04 24.72 -9.43
CA SER A 45 -25.16 24.97 -10.57
C SER A 45 -25.40 26.36 -11.14
N PHE A 46 -24.34 26.91 -11.73
CA PHE A 46 -24.32 28.26 -12.29
C PHE A 46 -23.85 28.22 -13.74
N LYS A 47 -24.11 29.29 -14.50
CA LYS A 47 -23.66 29.37 -15.90
C LYS A 47 -22.18 29.74 -16.04
N ASP A 48 -21.62 30.37 -15.02
CA ASP A 48 -20.32 31.06 -15.06
C ASP A 48 -19.34 30.60 -13.97
N GLN A 49 -19.76 29.73 -13.06
CA GLN A 49 -18.94 29.28 -11.93
C GLN A 49 -19.16 27.80 -11.57
N ALA A 50 -18.24 27.27 -10.77
CA ALA A 50 -18.33 25.91 -10.23
C ALA A 50 -19.58 25.76 -9.34
N SER A 51 -20.11 24.53 -9.31
CA SER A 51 -21.28 24.20 -8.50
C SER A 51 -20.98 24.29 -7.00
N ILE A 52 -22.03 24.44 -6.20
CA ILE A 52 -21.98 24.42 -4.74
C ILE A 52 -22.96 23.38 -4.18
N ALA A 53 -22.69 22.92 -2.97
CA ALA A 53 -23.61 22.12 -2.17
C ALA A 53 -24.20 22.97 -1.05
N VAL A 54 -25.53 23.02 -0.95
CA VAL A 54 -26.25 23.54 0.21
C VAL A 54 -26.64 22.36 1.08
N ARG A 55 -26.12 22.30 2.32
CA ARG A 55 -26.44 21.24 3.29
C ARG A 55 -27.36 21.82 4.37
N VAL A 56 -28.52 21.21 4.52
CA VAL A 56 -29.51 21.54 5.56
C VAL A 56 -29.66 20.31 6.46
N PRO A 57 -29.35 20.38 7.77
CA PRO A 57 -29.53 19.25 8.67
C PRO A 57 -30.99 18.77 8.71
N HIS A 58 -31.24 17.51 9.03
CA HIS A 58 -32.60 17.03 9.28
C HIS A 58 -33.23 17.73 10.48
N GLN A 59 -34.56 17.80 10.47
CA GLN A 59 -35.32 18.42 11.55
C GLN A 59 -35.16 17.63 12.85
N VAL A 60 -34.73 18.31 13.92
CA VAL A 60 -34.70 17.79 15.29
C VAL A 60 -35.42 18.76 16.23
N ASP A 61 -35.74 18.31 17.46
CA ASP A 61 -36.60 19.07 18.37
C ASP A 61 -35.90 20.24 19.08
N ASP A 62 -34.56 20.26 19.13
CA ASP A 62 -33.78 21.26 19.88
C ASP A 62 -33.05 22.24 18.93
N GLN A 63 -33.45 23.52 18.97
CA GLN A 63 -32.88 24.58 18.14
C GLN A 63 -31.43 24.90 18.49
N ASP A 64 -31.06 24.86 19.76
CA ASP A 64 -29.71 25.20 20.19
C ASP A 64 -28.73 24.10 19.77
N ASP A 65 -29.16 22.84 19.83
CA ASP A 65 -28.37 21.70 19.32
C ASP A 65 -28.14 21.78 17.81
N ILE A 66 -29.14 22.19 17.03
CA ILE A 66 -29.01 22.39 15.57
C ILE A 66 -27.97 23.47 15.27
N ILE A 67 -28.08 24.62 15.94
CA ILE A 67 -27.17 25.75 15.74
C ILE A 67 -25.75 25.34 16.12
N ALA A 68 -25.58 24.68 17.27
CA ALA A 68 -24.28 24.19 17.74
C ALA A 68 -23.66 23.20 16.75
N ALA A 69 -24.44 22.25 16.23
CA ALA A 69 -23.95 21.26 15.26
C ALA A 69 -23.45 21.92 13.97
N VAL A 70 -24.24 22.84 13.39
CA VAL A 70 -23.85 23.58 12.18
C VAL A 70 -22.61 24.45 12.44
N GLN A 71 -22.56 25.12 13.59
CA GLN A 71 -21.42 25.96 13.97
C GLN A 71 -20.13 25.13 14.15
N ILE A 72 -20.22 23.94 14.74
CA ILE A 72 -19.09 23.01 14.88
C ILE A 72 -18.59 22.54 13.52
N GLU A 73 -19.48 22.13 12.60
CA GLU A 73 -19.07 21.68 11.26
C GLU A 73 -18.36 22.79 10.48
N VAL A 74 -18.90 24.02 10.52
CA VAL A 74 -18.26 25.20 9.92
C VAL A 74 -16.86 25.42 10.48
N HIS A 75 -16.71 25.37 11.81
CA HIS A 75 -15.41 25.57 12.46
C HIS A 75 -14.38 24.51 12.05
N ILE A 76 -14.80 23.24 11.99
CA ILE A 76 -13.93 22.13 11.55
C ILE A 76 -13.47 22.34 10.10
N LEU A 77 -14.39 22.67 9.19
CA LEU A 77 -14.08 22.87 7.77
C LEU A 77 -13.12 24.03 7.54
N GLN A 78 -13.34 25.15 8.23
CA GLN A 78 -12.42 26.29 8.20
C GLN A 78 -11.04 25.88 8.72
N LYS A 79 -10.97 25.09 9.80
CA LYS A 79 -9.70 24.61 10.35
C LYS A 79 -8.94 23.68 9.40
N LEU A 80 -9.66 22.80 8.71
CA LEU A 80 -9.08 21.92 7.69
C LEU A 80 -8.52 22.72 6.51
N GLU A 81 -9.19 23.78 6.09
CA GLU A 81 -8.72 24.70 5.06
C GLU A 81 -7.46 25.47 5.49
N GLU A 82 -7.45 26.04 6.70
CA GLU A 82 -6.26 26.69 7.28
C GLU A 82 -5.03 25.77 7.34
N LYS A 83 -5.25 24.46 7.54
CA LYS A 83 -4.18 23.45 7.59
C LYS A 83 -3.77 22.91 6.23
N GLY A 84 -4.39 23.38 5.14
CA GLY A 84 -4.08 22.93 3.78
C GLY A 84 -4.56 21.51 3.48
N PHE A 85 -5.49 20.96 4.26
CA PHE A 85 -6.06 19.64 3.98
C PHE A 85 -6.94 19.73 2.74
N HIS A 86 -6.47 19.21 1.60
CA HIS A 86 -7.11 19.43 0.31
C HIS A 86 -8.26 18.44 0.01
N TRP A 87 -8.44 17.40 0.82
CA TRP A 87 -9.52 16.41 0.66
C TRP A 87 -10.82 16.77 1.37
N SER A 88 -10.92 17.93 2.01
CA SER A 88 -12.19 18.43 2.55
C SER A 88 -12.81 19.46 1.61
N PRO A 89 -14.15 19.56 1.56
CA PRO A 89 -14.81 20.69 0.90
C PRO A 89 -14.46 22.00 1.59
N ARG A 90 -14.60 23.13 0.89
CA ARG A 90 -14.41 24.46 1.44
C ARG A 90 -15.74 25.08 1.82
N CYS A 91 -15.80 25.68 3.01
CA CYS A 91 -16.97 26.42 3.45
C CYS A 91 -17.01 27.77 2.73
N ARG A 92 -18.05 27.98 1.92
CA ARG A 92 -18.24 29.23 1.14
C ARG A 92 -19.14 30.22 1.88
N GLY A 93 -20.07 29.72 2.68
CA GLY A 93 -20.99 30.51 3.49
C GLY A 93 -21.83 29.61 4.39
N PHE A 94 -22.55 30.20 5.32
CA PHE A 94 -23.46 29.49 6.23
C PHE A 94 -24.45 30.48 6.83
N ASN A 95 -25.59 29.99 7.32
CA ASN A 95 -26.54 30.76 8.12
C ASN A 95 -26.93 29.93 9.34
N LEU A 96 -26.82 30.51 10.54
CA LEU A 96 -27.11 29.84 11.81
C LEU A 96 -28.50 30.19 12.37
N THR A 97 -29.27 31.05 11.70
CA THR A 97 -30.58 31.49 12.18
C THR A 97 -31.70 30.71 11.50
N PHE A 98 -32.90 30.77 12.07
CA PHE A 98 -34.13 30.32 11.42
C PHE A 98 -34.80 31.44 10.61
N ASP A 99 -34.28 32.66 10.68
CA ASP A 99 -34.78 33.80 9.92
C ASP A 99 -34.05 33.92 8.59
N ASN A 100 -34.34 32.95 7.72
CA ASN A 100 -33.85 32.90 6.34
C ASN A 100 -34.92 32.21 5.47
N PRO A 101 -34.79 32.22 4.13
CA PRO A 101 -35.78 31.62 3.24
C PRO A 101 -36.03 30.12 3.47
N ILE A 102 -35.01 29.35 3.87
CA ILE A 102 -35.09 27.91 4.19
C ILE A 102 -35.76 27.67 5.57
N LYS A 103 -35.84 28.70 6.42
CA LYS A 103 -36.35 28.63 7.79
C LYS A 103 -35.60 27.62 8.67
N TYR A 104 -34.31 27.44 8.39
CA TYR A 104 -33.44 26.51 9.11
C TYR A 104 -31.96 26.87 8.94
N PRO A 105 -31.08 26.55 9.90
CA PRO A 105 -29.63 26.67 9.72
C PRO A 105 -29.08 25.81 8.58
N PHE A 106 -28.09 26.30 7.84
CA PHE A 106 -27.51 25.59 6.71
C PHE A 106 -26.06 26.00 6.42
N ILE A 107 -25.35 25.17 5.65
CA ILE A 107 -23.97 25.39 5.22
C ILE A 107 -23.90 25.35 3.69
N VAL A 108 -23.13 26.26 3.10
CA VAL A 108 -22.79 26.27 1.67
C VAL A 108 -21.34 25.84 1.49
N LEU A 109 -21.14 24.73 0.77
CA LEU A 109 -19.84 24.13 0.51
C LEU A 109 -19.50 24.13 -0.98
N THR A 110 -18.22 24.03 -1.32
CA THR A 110 -17.80 23.66 -2.67
C THR A 110 -18.38 22.31 -3.07
N TRP A 111 -18.95 22.20 -4.27
CA TRP A 111 -19.27 20.91 -4.85
C TRP A 111 -17.98 20.17 -5.22
N VAL A 112 -17.97 18.86 -5.00
CA VAL A 112 -16.88 17.97 -5.42
C VAL A 112 -17.49 16.93 -6.34
N ASP A 113 -17.08 16.95 -7.61
CA ASP A 113 -17.54 15.97 -8.59
C ASP A 113 -16.94 14.58 -8.32
N GLY A 114 -17.76 13.55 -8.46
CA GLY A 114 -17.36 12.17 -8.25
C GLY A 114 -18.52 11.26 -7.91
N SER A 115 -18.20 10.08 -7.41
CA SER A 115 -19.17 9.11 -6.90
C SER A 115 -18.69 8.61 -5.53
N PRO A 116 -19.61 8.26 -4.61
CA PRO A 116 -19.22 7.63 -3.35
C PRO A 116 -18.37 6.39 -3.58
N LEU A 117 -17.38 6.16 -2.71
CA LEU A 117 -16.56 4.96 -2.77
C LEU A 117 -17.43 3.71 -2.61
N THR A 118 -17.39 2.81 -3.58
CA THR A 118 -17.95 1.47 -3.45
C THR A 118 -16.85 0.54 -2.93
N TRP A 119 -17.11 -0.14 -1.81
CA TRP A 119 -16.19 -1.08 -1.19
C TRP A 119 -16.94 -2.33 -0.71
N ASP A 120 -16.94 -3.38 -1.53
CA ASP A 120 -17.60 -4.66 -1.22
C ASP A 120 -16.60 -5.84 -1.37
N ASP A 121 -16.98 -7.02 -1.85
CA ASP A 121 -16.03 -8.11 -2.15
C ASP A 121 -15.44 -8.03 -3.58
N ASN A 122 -16.09 -7.28 -4.49
CA ASN A 122 -15.80 -7.24 -5.93
C ASN A 122 -15.34 -5.86 -6.45
N PHE A 123 -15.62 -4.76 -5.74
CA PHE A 123 -15.31 -3.38 -6.13
C PHE A 123 -14.52 -2.59 -5.07
N PRO A 124 -13.37 -1.99 -5.41
CA PRO A 124 -12.79 -1.93 -6.75
C PRO A 124 -12.27 -3.31 -7.22
N PRO A 125 -12.31 -3.64 -8.52
CA PRO A 125 -11.88 -4.96 -9.00
C PRO A 125 -10.38 -5.16 -8.81
N GLN A 126 -9.92 -6.40 -8.66
CA GLN A 126 -8.50 -6.70 -8.81
C GLN A 126 -8.05 -6.27 -10.23
N PRO A 127 -6.89 -5.63 -10.41
CA PRO A 127 -5.78 -5.50 -9.47
C PRO A 127 -5.80 -4.22 -8.60
N LEU A 128 -6.87 -3.41 -8.65
CA LEU A 128 -6.96 -2.17 -7.86
C LEU A 128 -6.97 -2.44 -6.34
N ARG A 129 -7.42 -3.62 -5.92
CA ARG A 129 -7.28 -4.15 -4.54
C ARG A 129 -5.90 -4.75 -4.23
N GLY A 130 -5.12 -5.08 -5.26
CA GLY A 130 -3.78 -5.65 -5.14
C GLY A 130 -3.65 -7.04 -5.76
N SER A 131 -3.13 -7.10 -6.97
CA SER A 131 -2.18 -8.16 -7.36
C SER A 131 -0.93 -7.45 -7.84
N THR A 132 -0.06 -7.07 -6.90
CA THR A 132 1.25 -6.53 -7.26
C THR A 132 2.03 -7.68 -7.87
N SER A 133 2.44 -7.59 -9.14
CA SER A 133 3.31 -8.62 -9.71
C SER A 133 4.65 -8.66 -8.96
N ALA A 134 5.35 -9.80 -9.00
CA ALA A 134 6.71 -9.90 -8.45
C ALA A 134 7.59 -8.76 -8.98
N ALA A 135 7.56 -8.50 -10.30
CA ALA A 135 8.29 -7.39 -10.91
C ALA A 135 7.94 -6.03 -10.27
N THR A 136 6.65 -5.72 -10.11
CA THR A 136 6.22 -4.46 -9.49
C THR A 136 6.70 -4.34 -8.03
N PHE A 137 6.66 -5.43 -7.26
CA PHE A 137 7.14 -5.46 -5.88
C PHE A 137 8.64 -5.14 -5.80
N PHE A 138 9.46 -5.85 -6.58
CA PHE A 138 10.90 -5.65 -6.55
C PHE A 138 11.33 -4.32 -7.15
N GLN A 139 10.72 -3.88 -8.26
CA GLN A 139 10.99 -2.57 -8.88
C GLN A 139 10.74 -1.43 -7.90
N ARG A 140 9.66 -1.48 -7.11
CA ARG A 140 9.39 -0.48 -6.07
C ARG A 140 10.51 -0.44 -5.04
N ARG A 141 10.99 -1.59 -4.56
CA ARG A 141 12.08 -1.67 -3.57
C ARG A 141 13.41 -1.16 -4.14
N VAL A 142 13.75 -1.55 -5.37
CA VAL A 142 14.97 -1.09 -6.06
C VAL A 142 14.93 0.41 -6.33
N LYS A 143 13.77 0.96 -6.74
CA LYS A 143 13.60 2.42 -6.92
C LYS A 143 13.79 3.17 -5.60
N ASN A 144 13.15 2.70 -4.52
CA ASN A 144 13.33 3.29 -3.19
C ASN A 144 14.79 3.22 -2.71
N ARG A 145 15.50 2.13 -3.06
CA ARG A 145 16.92 1.96 -2.77
C ARG A 145 17.77 2.98 -3.54
N SER A 146 17.51 3.14 -4.84
CA SER A 146 18.19 4.09 -5.71
C SER A 146 18.03 5.54 -5.22
N THR A 147 16.83 5.92 -4.78
CA THR A 147 16.58 7.23 -4.17
C THR A 147 17.42 7.44 -2.91
N GLN A 148 17.47 6.45 -2.01
CA GLN A 148 18.28 6.54 -0.79
C GLN A 148 19.78 6.65 -1.08
N VAL A 149 20.28 5.98 -2.12
CA VAL A 149 21.69 6.08 -2.55
C VAL A 149 21.98 7.49 -3.08
N ARG A 150 21.12 8.04 -3.94
CA ARG A 150 21.26 9.41 -4.47
C ARG A 150 21.24 10.47 -3.36
N GLU A 151 20.44 10.26 -2.33
CA GLU A 151 20.37 11.13 -1.15
C GLU A 151 21.54 10.93 -0.17
N GLY A 152 22.49 10.04 -0.45
CA GLY A 152 23.64 9.76 0.41
C GLY A 152 23.30 9.00 1.70
N ARG A 153 22.11 8.41 1.81
CA ARG A 153 21.66 7.69 3.02
C ARG A 153 22.23 6.27 3.14
N ILE A 154 22.94 5.80 2.12
CA ILE A 154 23.56 4.47 2.10
C ILE A 154 24.99 4.62 1.58
N PRO A 155 25.95 4.96 2.46
CA PRO A 155 27.34 5.11 2.05
C PRO A 155 27.88 3.77 1.53
N GLY A 156 28.70 3.84 0.47
CA GLY A 156 29.35 2.66 -0.13
C GLY A 156 28.57 1.97 -1.24
N LEU A 157 27.38 2.44 -1.61
CA LEU A 157 26.66 2.03 -2.82
C LEU A 157 26.60 3.20 -3.81
N SER A 158 26.74 2.89 -5.09
CA SER A 158 26.60 3.85 -6.20
C SER A 158 25.25 3.72 -6.91
N GLU A 159 24.88 4.73 -7.70
CA GLU A 159 23.71 4.60 -8.59
C GLU A 159 23.91 3.50 -9.63
N GLU A 160 25.16 3.26 -10.07
CA GLU A 160 25.50 2.17 -10.98
C GLU A 160 25.18 0.79 -10.37
N ASP A 161 25.45 0.61 -9.07
CA ASP A 161 25.11 -0.63 -8.35
C ASP A 161 23.60 -0.87 -8.34
N CYS A 162 22.81 0.19 -8.19
CA CYS A 162 21.34 0.10 -8.23
C CYS A 162 20.82 -0.24 -9.64
N ILE A 163 21.45 0.27 -10.69
CA ILE A 163 21.13 -0.08 -12.09
C ILE A 163 21.44 -1.55 -12.35
N LYS A 164 22.60 -2.03 -11.90
CA LYS A 164 22.99 -3.45 -12.00
C LYS A 164 22.05 -4.34 -11.19
N GLN A 165 21.68 -3.95 -9.96
CA GLN A 165 20.67 -4.64 -9.15
C GLN A 165 19.37 -4.81 -9.93
N HIS A 166 18.86 -3.73 -10.51
CA HIS A 166 17.62 -3.76 -11.28
C HIS A 166 17.70 -4.76 -12.43
N ALA A 167 18.77 -4.70 -13.23
CA ALA A 167 18.95 -5.59 -14.37
C ALA A 167 19.00 -7.07 -13.95
N VAL A 168 19.77 -7.39 -12.91
CA VAL A 168 19.93 -8.76 -12.41
C VAL A 168 18.64 -9.29 -11.77
N VAL A 169 17.91 -8.45 -11.02
CA VAL A 169 16.61 -8.83 -10.47
C VAL A 169 15.61 -9.15 -11.57
N CYS A 170 15.53 -8.34 -12.64
CA CYS A 170 14.69 -8.65 -13.80
C CYS A 170 15.10 -9.97 -14.46
N GLN A 171 16.40 -10.23 -14.61
CA GLN A 171 16.92 -11.48 -15.17
C GLN A 171 16.55 -12.70 -14.31
N VAL A 172 16.75 -12.61 -13.00
CA VAL A 172 16.43 -13.68 -12.05
C VAL A 172 14.93 -13.97 -12.04
N LEU A 173 14.08 -12.94 -12.05
CA LEU A 173 12.64 -13.14 -12.09
C LEU A 173 12.18 -13.83 -13.38
N GLY A 174 12.82 -13.57 -14.52
CA GLY A 174 12.54 -14.29 -15.77
C GLY A 174 11.04 -14.37 -16.11
N GLN A 175 10.49 -15.58 -16.12
CA GLN A 175 9.07 -15.84 -16.40
C GLN A 175 8.14 -15.49 -15.24
N ASP A 176 8.67 -15.45 -14.01
CA ASP A 176 7.92 -15.17 -12.77
C ASP A 176 7.71 -13.67 -12.54
N GLN A 177 8.17 -12.80 -13.45
CA GLN A 177 7.99 -11.35 -13.36
C GLN A 177 6.52 -10.95 -13.18
N HIS A 178 5.61 -11.68 -13.85
CA HIS A 178 4.18 -11.43 -13.81
C HIS A 178 3.44 -12.26 -12.76
N ASP A 179 4.15 -13.09 -12.00
CA ASP A 179 3.55 -13.87 -10.91
C ASP A 179 2.97 -12.91 -9.86
N THR A 180 1.76 -13.22 -9.44
CA THR A 180 0.98 -12.48 -8.44
C THR A 180 0.80 -13.27 -7.16
N ALA A 181 1.39 -14.46 -7.06
CA ALA A 181 1.36 -15.27 -5.86
C ALA A 181 2.29 -14.68 -4.79
N PHE A 182 1.77 -14.57 -3.57
CA PHE A 182 2.48 -14.06 -2.39
C PHE A 182 2.41 -15.07 -1.26
N ALA A 183 3.44 -15.10 -0.45
CA ALA A 183 3.50 -15.87 0.78
C ALA A 183 4.01 -15.00 1.93
N VAL A 184 3.75 -15.46 3.16
CA VAL A 184 4.31 -14.85 4.36
C VAL A 184 5.74 -15.37 4.52
N GLU A 185 6.73 -14.48 4.53
CA GLU A 185 8.09 -14.79 4.99
C GLU A 185 8.24 -14.43 6.47
N HIS A 186 9.04 -15.21 7.22
CA HIS A 186 9.41 -14.88 8.60
C HIS A 186 10.24 -13.59 8.69
N GLY A 187 11.03 -13.30 7.66
CA GLY A 187 11.91 -12.12 7.58
C GLY A 187 13.25 -12.26 8.33
N ASP A 188 13.33 -13.11 9.35
CA ASP A 188 14.58 -13.41 10.07
C ASP A 188 14.70 -14.87 10.53
N ILE A 189 14.60 -15.82 9.60
CA ILE A 189 14.70 -17.25 9.95
C ILE A 189 16.17 -17.64 10.14
N ARG A 190 16.60 -17.72 11.40
CA ARG A 190 17.96 -18.08 11.83
C ARG A 190 17.90 -19.10 12.97
N PRO A 191 18.98 -19.82 13.30
CA PRO A 191 18.93 -20.92 14.26
C PRO A 191 18.39 -20.49 15.63
N ASP A 192 18.76 -19.29 16.09
CA ASP A 192 18.28 -18.70 17.35
C ASP A 192 16.74 -18.54 17.43
N ASN A 193 16.07 -18.50 16.28
CA ASN A 193 14.61 -18.33 16.15
C ASN A 193 13.86 -19.65 15.95
N ILE A 194 14.54 -20.81 15.99
CA ILE A 194 13.94 -22.14 15.84
C ILE A 194 14.20 -22.94 17.11
N ILE A 195 13.14 -23.24 17.84
CA ILE A 195 13.20 -24.05 19.07
C ILE A 195 12.95 -25.51 18.70
N VAL A 196 13.86 -26.40 19.12
CA VAL A 196 13.80 -27.84 18.88
C VAL A 196 13.83 -28.63 20.18
N ASP A 197 13.41 -29.90 20.16
CA ASP A 197 13.67 -30.85 21.25
C ASP A 197 15.01 -31.59 21.09
N GLU A 198 15.26 -32.56 21.99
CA GLU A 198 16.46 -33.40 22.05
C GLU A 198 16.68 -34.22 20.77
N ASP A 199 15.61 -34.51 20.03
CA ASP A 199 15.64 -35.25 18.76
C ASP A 199 15.64 -34.31 17.53
N TYR A 200 15.85 -33.01 17.73
CA TYR A 200 15.82 -31.96 16.70
C TYR A 200 14.46 -31.76 16.01
N ASN A 201 13.36 -32.22 16.61
CA ASN A 201 12.04 -31.90 16.08
C ASN A 201 11.69 -30.45 16.41
N ILE A 202 11.19 -29.70 15.42
CA ILE A 202 10.76 -28.31 15.61
C ILE A 202 9.60 -28.27 16.61
N LYS A 203 9.78 -27.53 17.71
CA LYS A 203 8.75 -27.21 18.70
C LYS A 203 8.10 -25.86 18.45
N CYS A 204 8.87 -24.87 18.02
CA CYS A 204 8.38 -23.51 17.84
C CYS A 204 9.29 -22.70 16.89
N VAL A 205 8.70 -21.76 16.16
CA VAL A 205 9.41 -20.69 15.46
C VAL A 205 9.00 -19.37 16.10
N ILE A 206 9.97 -18.59 16.55
CA ILE A 206 9.77 -17.36 17.34
C ILE A 206 10.33 -16.13 16.61
N ASP A 207 10.00 -14.94 17.12
CA ASP A 207 10.49 -13.65 16.60
C ASP A 207 9.97 -13.25 15.20
N TRP A 208 8.64 -13.28 15.06
CA TRP A 208 7.93 -12.88 13.84
C TRP A 208 7.88 -11.36 13.59
N GLY A 209 8.70 -10.56 14.30
CA GLY A 209 8.69 -9.09 14.21
C GLY A 209 9.04 -8.53 12.82
N PHE A 210 9.71 -9.33 12.00
CA PHE A 210 10.07 -8.99 10.62
C PHE A 210 9.19 -9.66 9.56
N ALA A 211 8.13 -10.36 9.99
CA ALA A 211 7.29 -11.11 9.07
C ALA A 211 6.54 -10.19 8.10
N THR A 212 6.49 -10.59 6.83
CA THR A 212 5.85 -9.76 5.79
C THR A 212 5.37 -10.59 4.60
N PHE A 213 4.47 -10.02 3.81
CA PHE A 213 4.04 -10.61 2.54
C PHE A 213 5.04 -10.27 1.45
N VAL A 214 5.53 -11.31 0.77
CA VAL A 214 6.47 -11.18 -0.34
C VAL A 214 6.04 -12.05 -1.52
N PRO A 215 6.46 -11.72 -2.76
CA PRO A 215 6.30 -12.61 -3.89
C PRO A 215 6.88 -13.98 -3.56
N ILE A 216 6.26 -15.04 -4.07
CA ILE A 216 6.69 -16.41 -3.79
C ILE A 216 8.15 -16.67 -4.20
N SER A 217 8.63 -15.99 -5.24
CA SER A 217 10.05 -15.98 -5.64
C SER A 217 11.01 -15.56 -4.55
N LYS A 218 10.59 -14.69 -3.61
CA LYS A 218 11.36 -14.35 -2.42
C LYS A 218 11.14 -15.33 -1.28
N ALA A 219 9.89 -15.70 -1.01
CA ALA A 219 9.54 -16.58 0.12
C ALA A 219 10.20 -17.97 0.01
N ALA A 220 10.39 -18.46 -1.22
CA ALA A 220 11.02 -19.73 -1.51
C ALA A 220 12.56 -19.69 -1.55
N GLY A 221 13.19 -18.56 -1.21
CA GLY A 221 14.64 -18.45 -1.16
C GLY A 221 15.27 -19.30 -0.06
N LEU A 222 16.59 -19.50 -0.12
CA LEU A 222 17.31 -20.25 0.90
C LEU A 222 17.22 -19.55 2.27
N PRO A 223 16.90 -20.29 3.36
CA PRO A 223 17.01 -19.80 4.73
C PRO A 223 18.40 -19.24 5.04
N ARG A 224 18.47 -18.25 5.93
CA ARG A 224 19.74 -17.55 6.25
C ARG A 224 20.82 -18.47 6.83
N PHE A 225 20.42 -19.48 7.59
CA PHE A 225 21.36 -20.47 8.12
C PHE A 225 21.99 -21.37 7.05
N LEU A 226 21.50 -21.34 5.81
CA LEU A 226 22.14 -21.97 4.65
C LEU A 226 23.04 -20.99 3.86
N TRP A 227 23.31 -19.80 4.39
CA TRP A 227 24.21 -18.84 3.76
C TRP A 227 25.65 -19.03 4.23
N SER A 228 26.60 -18.74 3.35
CA SER A 228 28.04 -18.82 3.60
C SER A 228 28.54 -17.79 4.62
N SER A 229 27.82 -16.68 4.78
CA SER A 229 28.14 -15.61 5.72
C SER A 229 26.92 -14.71 5.94
N ASP A 230 26.66 -14.34 7.20
CA ASP A 230 25.68 -13.30 7.53
C ASP A 230 26.12 -11.92 7.04
N THR A 231 27.43 -11.70 6.92
CA THR A 231 27.99 -10.37 6.68
C THR A 231 28.41 -10.10 5.25
N ASP A 232 28.90 -11.12 4.56
CA ASP A 232 29.34 -11.04 3.17
C ASP A 232 29.00 -12.30 2.36
N PRO A 233 27.70 -12.63 2.21
CA PRO A 233 27.26 -13.88 1.59
C PRO A 233 27.69 -14.04 0.13
N ALA A 234 27.97 -12.94 -0.60
CA ALA A 234 28.45 -13.00 -1.97
C ALA A 234 29.98 -13.17 -2.08
N GLY A 235 30.73 -12.67 -1.11
CA GLY A 235 32.21 -12.69 -1.11
C GLY A 235 32.81 -13.93 -0.48
N VAL A 236 32.09 -14.60 0.42
CA VAL A 236 32.54 -15.82 1.09
C VAL A 236 31.96 -17.04 0.38
N ALA A 237 32.81 -17.96 -0.06
CA ALA A 237 32.38 -19.22 -0.66
C ALA A 237 31.82 -20.18 0.41
N PRO A 238 30.72 -20.90 0.12
CA PRO A 238 30.19 -21.93 1.01
C PRO A 238 31.19 -23.08 1.17
N SER A 239 31.22 -23.68 2.37
CA SER A 239 32.01 -24.89 2.61
C SER A 239 31.42 -26.11 1.90
N GLN A 240 32.20 -27.19 1.75
CA GLN A 240 31.72 -28.42 1.13
C GLN A 240 30.54 -29.05 1.90
N ASN A 241 30.49 -28.89 3.23
CA ASN A 241 29.36 -29.37 4.04
C ASN A 241 28.13 -28.50 3.80
N LEU A 242 28.28 -27.18 3.80
CA LEU A 242 27.17 -26.28 3.51
C LEU A 242 26.58 -26.50 2.11
N LEU A 243 27.43 -26.81 1.12
CA LEU A 243 26.98 -27.20 -0.22
C LEU A 243 26.17 -28.51 -0.24
N LYS A 244 26.48 -29.47 0.66
CA LYS A 244 25.67 -30.69 0.83
C LYS A 244 24.34 -30.36 1.50
N ASP A 245 24.33 -29.49 2.50
CA ASP A 245 23.11 -29.08 3.21
C ASP A 245 22.14 -28.32 2.29
N ILE A 246 22.67 -27.40 1.47
CA ILE A 246 21.89 -26.69 0.43
C ILE A 246 21.27 -27.70 -0.55
N ARG A 247 22.04 -28.69 -1.02
CA ARG A 247 21.52 -29.73 -1.92
C ARG A 247 20.44 -30.58 -1.26
N ALA A 248 20.65 -30.98 -0.02
CA ALA A 248 19.66 -31.73 0.75
C ALA A 248 18.37 -30.92 0.93
N TYR A 249 18.47 -29.62 1.21
CA TYR A 249 17.32 -28.71 1.33
C TYR A 249 16.51 -28.64 0.03
N ILE A 250 17.18 -28.41 -1.12
CA ILE A 250 16.52 -28.32 -2.44
C ILE A 250 15.87 -29.67 -2.81
N THR A 251 16.55 -30.78 -2.52
CA THR A 251 16.03 -32.13 -2.79
C THR A 251 14.79 -32.43 -1.95
N CYS A 252 14.81 -32.06 -0.67
CA CYS A 252 13.66 -32.20 0.24
C CYS A 252 12.47 -31.34 -0.22
N PHE A 253 12.72 -30.16 -0.76
CA PHE A 253 11.66 -29.30 -1.29
C PHE A 253 11.05 -29.88 -2.56
N SER A 254 11.89 -30.42 -3.45
CA SER A 254 11.46 -31.04 -4.72
C SER A 254 10.63 -32.32 -4.53
N SER A 255 10.78 -33.01 -3.39
CA SER A 255 10.03 -34.22 -3.06
C SER A 255 8.68 -33.95 -2.38
N GLN A 256 8.38 -32.70 -2.03
CA GLN A 256 7.08 -32.34 -1.44
C GLN A 256 6.01 -32.09 -2.51
N THR A 257 4.86 -32.73 -2.33
CA THR A 257 3.65 -32.41 -3.12
C THR A 257 3.13 -31.04 -2.74
N LEU A 258 3.44 -30.03 -3.55
CA LEU A 258 2.82 -28.70 -3.44
C LEU A 258 1.42 -28.70 -4.06
N PRO A 259 0.49 -27.86 -3.57
CA PRO A 259 -0.76 -27.57 -4.26
C PRO A 259 -0.50 -27.20 -5.74
N LYS A 260 -1.31 -27.72 -6.67
CA LYS A 260 -1.16 -27.49 -8.13
C LYS A 260 -1.09 -26.02 -8.56
N GLU A 261 -1.55 -25.11 -7.71
CA GLU A 261 -1.57 -23.66 -7.92
C GLU A 261 -0.19 -23.00 -7.72
N LEU A 262 0.75 -23.69 -7.07
CA LEU A 262 2.12 -23.24 -6.84
C LEU A 262 3.05 -23.91 -7.85
N SER A 263 3.16 -23.34 -9.05
CA SER A 263 4.16 -23.77 -10.03
C SER A 263 5.56 -23.28 -9.62
N MET A 264 6.16 -23.98 -8.66
CA MET A 264 7.46 -23.65 -8.04
C MET A 264 8.75 -24.17 -8.72
N PRO A 265 8.74 -25.02 -9.78
CA PRO A 265 9.98 -25.71 -10.19
C PRO A 265 11.05 -24.80 -10.79
N HIS A 266 10.76 -23.54 -11.13
CA HIS A 266 11.74 -22.60 -11.69
C HIS A 266 12.49 -21.75 -10.64
N LEU A 267 11.93 -21.58 -9.45
CA LEU A 267 12.48 -20.72 -8.39
C LEU A 267 13.69 -21.34 -7.67
N GLN A 268 13.74 -22.67 -7.63
CA GLN A 268 14.75 -23.44 -6.89
C GLN A 268 15.53 -24.38 -7.80
N ASN A 269 15.92 -23.92 -8.99
CA ASN A 269 16.91 -24.64 -9.79
C ASN A 269 18.22 -24.78 -8.99
N THR A 270 18.72 -26.01 -8.87
CA THR A 270 19.90 -26.36 -8.06
C THR A 270 21.15 -25.59 -8.46
N GLU A 271 21.27 -25.17 -9.72
CA GLU A 271 22.49 -24.52 -10.22
C GLU A 271 22.66 -23.06 -9.77
N ASP A 272 21.57 -22.32 -9.57
CA ASP A 272 21.62 -20.88 -9.33
C ASP A 272 20.75 -20.39 -8.16
N VAL A 273 20.06 -21.27 -7.42
CA VAL A 273 19.18 -20.90 -6.30
C VAL A 273 19.86 -20.01 -5.26
N TYR A 274 21.15 -20.22 -5.00
CA TYR A 274 21.92 -19.40 -4.07
C TYR A 274 22.10 -17.97 -4.61
N PHE A 275 22.46 -17.83 -5.89
CA PHE A 275 22.53 -16.54 -6.56
C PHE A 275 21.18 -15.84 -6.59
N ARG A 276 20.12 -16.54 -7.01
CA ARG A 276 18.75 -16.02 -7.04
C ARG A 276 18.30 -15.49 -5.68
N THR A 277 18.57 -16.26 -4.63
CA THR A 277 18.24 -15.88 -3.24
C THR A 277 18.92 -14.55 -2.88
N LEU A 278 20.23 -14.44 -3.09
CA LEU A 278 20.96 -13.21 -2.76
C LEU A 278 20.54 -12.03 -3.63
N CYS A 279 20.25 -12.25 -4.92
CA CYS A 279 19.74 -11.22 -5.82
C CYS A 279 18.42 -10.64 -5.33
N LEU A 280 17.44 -11.49 -5.00
CA LEU A 280 16.13 -11.03 -4.53
C LEU A 280 16.22 -10.43 -3.12
N GLU A 281 17.04 -11.00 -2.24
CA GLU A 281 17.28 -10.47 -0.89
C GLU A 281 17.98 -9.10 -0.90
N SER A 282 18.85 -8.84 -1.87
CA SER A 282 19.53 -7.54 -2.01
C SER A 282 18.55 -6.36 -2.13
N THR A 283 17.31 -6.61 -2.57
CA THR A 283 16.26 -5.57 -2.63
C THR A 283 15.74 -5.16 -1.24
N SER A 284 15.99 -5.99 -0.24
CA SER A 284 15.49 -5.87 1.13
C SER A 284 16.62 -5.53 2.11
N SER A 285 17.77 -6.17 1.95
CA SER A 285 18.95 -5.98 2.80
C SER A 285 20.00 -5.09 2.14
N LYS A 286 20.30 -3.96 2.80
CA LYS A 286 21.40 -3.05 2.39
C LYS A 286 22.75 -3.76 2.39
N GLN A 287 22.95 -4.66 3.35
CA GLN A 287 24.18 -5.43 3.51
C GLN A 287 24.37 -6.43 2.38
N VAL A 288 23.31 -7.15 2.01
CA VAL A 288 23.35 -8.08 0.87
C VAL A 288 23.54 -7.32 -0.43
N HIS A 289 22.92 -6.15 -0.61
CA HIS A 289 23.19 -5.29 -1.77
C HIS A 289 24.68 -4.91 -1.85
N ALA A 290 25.26 -4.41 -0.76
CA ALA A 290 26.69 -4.06 -0.73
C ALA A 290 27.59 -5.28 -1.02
N SER A 291 27.25 -6.46 -0.49
CA SER A 291 27.96 -7.71 -0.74
C SER A 291 27.91 -8.09 -2.23
N MET A 292 26.72 -8.12 -2.82
CA MET A 292 26.52 -8.43 -4.24
C MET A 292 27.18 -7.41 -5.18
N ALA A 293 27.14 -6.12 -4.82
CA ALA A 293 27.80 -5.05 -5.58
C ALA A 293 29.32 -5.21 -5.57
N ARG A 294 29.93 -5.49 -4.41
CA ARG A 294 31.38 -5.78 -4.31
C ARG A 294 31.79 -7.01 -5.12
N ALA A 295 30.93 -8.03 -5.14
CA ALA A 295 31.15 -9.23 -5.94
C ALA A 295 30.87 -9.02 -7.45
N GLY A 296 30.49 -7.80 -7.87
CA GLY A 296 30.19 -7.48 -9.27
C GLY A 296 28.96 -8.20 -9.82
N TRP A 297 27.99 -8.52 -8.94
CA TRP A 297 26.78 -9.28 -9.26
C TRP A 297 27.06 -10.66 -9.88
N LYS A 298 28.15 -11.29 -9.43
CA LYS A 298 28.53 -12.66 -9.77
C LYS A 298 28.88 -13.39 -8.49
N LEU A 299 28.63 -14.69 -8.48
CA LEU A 299 29.14 -15.57 -7.42
C LEU A 299 30.25 -16.42 -8.02
N PRO A 300 31.52 -16.15 -7.69
CA PRO A 300 32.66 -16.84 -8.30
C PRO A 300 32.67 -18.35 -8.02
N TYR A 301 31.89 -18.81 -7.04
CA TYR A 301 31.77 -20.20 -6.63
C TYR A 301 30.50 -20.91 -7.14
N CYS A 302 29.62 -20.25 -7.91
CA CYS A 302 28.43 -20.92 -8.46
C CYS A 302 28.78 -22.06 -9.43
N GLU A 303 29.98 -22.08 -10.01
CA GLU A 303 30.47 -23.23 -10.80
C GLU A 303 30.70 -24.48 -9.94
N LEU A 304 30.96 -24.34 -8.63
CA LEU A 304 31.15 -25.48 -7.72
C LEU A 304 29.84 -26.23 -7.40
N LEU A 305 28.68 -25.61 -7.65
CA LEU A 305 27.39 -26.29 -7.57
C LEU A 305 27.12 -27.18 -8.80
N LYS A 306 27.85 -26.96 -9.91
CA LYS A 306 27.70 -27.72 -11.16
C LYS A 306 28.53 -29.01 -11.19
N ASP A 307 29.68 -29.03 -10.53
CA ASP A 307 30.73 -30.05 -10.76
C ASP A 307 30.76 -31.25 -9.78
N THR A 308 29.62 -31.65 -9.17
CA THR A 308 29.62 -32.84 -8.28
C THR A 308 28.69 -33.99 -8.69
N GLU A 309 28.12 -33.97 -9.90
CA GLU A 309 27.47 -35.16 -10.48
C GLU A 309 28.47 -36.21 -11.03
N GLY A 310 29.79 -35.98 -10.92
CA GLY A 310 30.82 -36.80 -11.57
C GLY A 310 31.76 -37.61 -10.67
N LEU A 311 31.50 -37.73 -9.37
CA LEU A 311 32.34 -38.52 -8.45
C LEU A 311 31.46 -39.38 -7.52
N GLU A 312 30.88 -40.44 -8.11
CA GLU A 312 30.61 -41.70 -7.40
C GLU A 312 31.85 -42.59 -7.41
#